data_AF-A0A176S5D6-F1
#
_entry.id   AF-A0A176S5D6-F1
#
_cell.length_a   1.000
_cell.length_b   1.000
_cell.length_c   1.000
_cell.angle_alpha   90.00
_cell.angle_beta   90.00
_cell.angle_gamma   90.00
#
_symmetry.space_group_name_H-M   'P 1'
#
loop_
_entity.id
_entity.type
_entity.pdbx_description
1 polymer ?
#
loop_
_entity_poly.entity_id
_entity_poly.type
_entity_poly.pdbx_seq_one_letter_code
_entity_poly.pdbx_strand_id
1 'polypeptide(L)'
;MMHIGVISLFPEMLDALRCGGVTARALEKGLLKLSSWNPRDFSPDKHHHVDDRPYGGGPGMVMQVQPLRDAIRTAVTIMGAETRVIYLTPQGRRLDQAGVRILLDYQRLVLVAGRYEGIDERLIERDIDEEWSIGDYVLSGGELAAMVIIDALARQLPGTLGHEASAAEDSFYAGLLDYPHYTRPEEIDGQAVPAVSLPQIAGLFKTILFSNPLFERFNLSC
;
A
#
# COMPACT_ATOMS: atom_id res chain seq x y z
N MET A 1 -10.69 -4.49 14.86
CA MET A 1 -10.15 -5.38 13.82
C MET A 1 -10.44 -4.73 12.48
N MET A 2 -9.41 -4.48 11.68
CA MET A 2 -9.55 -3.94 10.33
C MET A 2 -9.79 -5.09 9.35
N HIS A 3 -10.66 -4.92 8.35
CA HIS A 3 -10.89 -5.91 7.29
C HIS A 3 -10.55 -5.31 5.93
N ILE A 4 -9.54 -5.87 5.27
CA ILE A 4 -9.13 -5.49 3.93
C ILE A 4 -9.53 -6.59 2.95
N GLY A 5 -10.22 -6.18 1.90
CA GLY A 5 -10.59 -6.96 0.75
C GLY A 5 -9.71 -6.60 -0.45
N VAL A 6 -9.37 -7.57 -1.29
CA VAL A 6 -8.65 -7.30 -2.54
C VAL A 6 -9.38 -7.92 -3.72
N ILE A 7 -9.75 -7.10 -4.70
CA ILE A 7 -10.23 -7.58 -6.00
C ILE A 7 -9.01 -7.78 -6.89
N SER A 8 -8.69 -9.02 -7.24
CA SER A 8 -7.46 -9.37 -7.97
C SER A 8 -7.64 -10.58 -8.85
N LEU A 9 -6.98 -10.59 -10.02
CA LEU A 9 -6.92 -11.77 -10.88
C LEU A 9 -5.99 -12.87 -10.34
N PHE A 10 -5.09 -12.51 -9.41
CA PHE A 10 -4.07 -13.37 -8.81
C PHE A 10 -4.14 -13.28 -7.28
N PRO A 11 -5.22 -13.80 -6.66
CA PRO A 11 -5.38 -13.77 -5.20
C PRO A 11 -4.22 -14.47 -4.46
N GLU A 12 -3.58 -15.46 -5.06
CA GLU A 12 -2.43 -16.20 -4.52
C GLU A 12 -1.20 -15.31 -4.29
N MET A 13 -1.05 -14.19 -4.99
CA MET A 13 0.04 -13.24 -4.72
C MET A 13 -0.03 -12.69 -3.29
N LEU A 14 -1.24 -12.59 -2.73
CA LEU A 14 -1.48 -12.07 -1.39
C LEU A 14 -1.02 -13.04 -0.29
N ASP A 15 -0.73 -14.30 -0.62
CA ASP A 15 -0.18 -15.26 0.34
C ASP A 15 1.19 -14.82 0.86
N ALA A 16 1.92 -13.98 0.11
CA ALA A 16 3.15 -13.35 0.57
C ALA A 16 2.96 -12.56 1.89
N LEU A 17 1.78 -11.97 2.11
CA LEU A 17 1.44 -11.25 3.35
C LEU A 17 1.23 -12.18 4.55
N ARG A 18 1.06 -13.49 4.30
CA ARG A 18 0.85 -14.53 5.31
C ARG A 18 2.14 -15.25 5.68
N CYS A 19 3.18 -15.16 4.83
CA CYS A 19 4.41 -15.94 4.99
C CYS A 19 5.30 -15.51 6.17
N GLY A 20 5.17 -14.27 6.66
CA GLY A 20 5.94 -13.80 7.81
C GLY A 20 5.91 -12.29 7.99
N GLY A 21 6.61 -11.81 9.01
CA GLY A 21 6.73 -10.38 9.29
C GLY A 21 5.53 -9.77 10.02
N VAL A 22 5.39 -8.46 9.87
CA VAL A 22 4.42 -7.62 10.60
C VAL A 22 2.99 -7.93 10.16
N THR A 23 2.77 -8.12 8.86
CA THR A 23 1.48 -8.47 8.26
C THR A 23 0.98 -9.84 8.70
N ALA A 24 1.83 -10.87 8.65
CA ALA A 24 1.47 -12.21 9.13
C ALA A 24 1.07 -12.18 10.61
N ARG A 25 1.83 -11.47 11.45
CA ARG A 25 1.51 -11.30 12.87
C ARG A 25 0.17 -10.58 13.09
N ALA A 26 -0.13 -9.54 12.32
CA ALA A 26 -1.42 -8.85 12.40
C ALA A 26 -2.60 -9.76 12.04
N LEU A 27 -2.41 -10.64 11.05
CA LEU A 27 -3.40 -11.64 10.64
C LEU A 27 -3.58 -12.72 11.71
N GLU A 28 -2.50 -13.29 12.24
CA GLU A 28 -2.51 -14.33 13.29
C GLU A 28 -3.18 -13.85 14.58
N LYS A 29 -2.93 -12.59 14.96
CA LYS A 29 -3.55 -11.96 16.13
C LYS A 29 -4.99 -11.49 15.91
N GLY A 30 -5.52 -11.63 14.68
CA GLY A 30 -6.87 -11.16 14.34
C GLY A 30 -7.02 -9.63 14.39
N LEU A 31 -5.92 -8.89 14.25
CA LEU A 31 -5.94 -7.42 14.16
C LEU A 31 -6.35 -6.97 12.75
N LEU A 32 -5.89 -7.73 11.76
CA LEU A 32 -6.22 -7.61 10.35
C LEU A 32 -6.95 -8.86 9.89
N LYS A 33 -8.02 -8.68 9.10
CA LYS A 33 -8.65 -9.74 8.30
C LYS A 33 -8.40 -9.45 6.83
N LEU A 34 -7.94 -10.44 6.08
CA LEU A 34 -7.70 -10.33 4.64
C LEU A 34 -8.64 -11.26 3.86
N SER A 35 -9.33 -10.71 2.87
CA SER A 35 -10.18 -11.44 1.94
C SER A 35 -9.85 -11.06 0.50
N SER A 36 -10.16 -11.93 -0.45
CA SER A 36 -9.96 -11.67 -1.87
C SER A 36 -11.11 -12.20 -2.69
N TRP A 37 -11.33 -11.56 -3.84
CA TRP A 37 -12.33 -11.95 -4.83
C TRP A 37 -11.70 -11.87 -6.22
N ASN A 38 -11.82 -12.94 -6.99
CA ASN A 38 -11.33 -12.97 -8.35
C ASN A 38 -12.45 -12.57 -9.32
N PRO A 39 -12.31 -11.47 -10.09
CA PRO A 39 -13.27 -11.10 -11.12
C PRO A 39 -13.62 -12.24 -12.09
N ARG A 40 -12.73 -13.21 -12.31
CA ARG A 40 -12.99 -14.39 -13.16
C ARG A 40 -14.17 -15.23 -12.67
N ASP A 41 -14.39 -15.26 -11.35
CA ASP A 41 -15.50 -16.01 -10.74
C ASP A 41 -16.88 -15.36 -11.00
N PHE A 42 -16.89 -14.10 -11.45
CA PHE A 42 -18.09 -13.30 -11.72
C PHE A 42 -18.33 -13.07 -13.21
N SER A 43 -17.45 -13.62 -14.07
CA SER A 43 -17.59 -13.48 -15.50
C SER A 43 -18.76 -14.33 -16.03
N PRO A 44 -19.64 -13.75 -16.86
CA PRO A 44 -20.70 -14.50 -17.54
C PRO A 44 -20.16 -15.32 -18.73
N ASP A 45 -18.91 -15.10 -19.12
CA ASP A 45 -18.27 -15.83 -20.20
C ASP A 45 -17.83 -17.24 -19.74
N LYS A 46 -18.08 -18.24 -20.60
CA LYS A 46 -17.77 -19.64 -20.31
C LYS A 46 -16.27 -19.93 -20.13
N HIS A 47 -15.41 -19.03 -20.62
CA HIS A 47 -13.95 -19.12 -20.47
C HIS A 47 -13.43 -18.19 -19.36
N HIS A 48 -14.31 -17.56 -18.60
CA HIS A 48 -13.97 -16.63 -17.52
C HIS A 48 -13.08 -15.47 -17.99
N HIS A 49 -13.32 -14.98 -19.22
CA HIS A 49 -12.69 -13.75 -19.69
C HIS A 49 -13.20 -12.54 -18.88
N VAL A 50 -12.28 -11.63 -18.60
CA VAL A 50 -12.52 -10.45 -17.75
C VAL A 50 -12.00 -9.17 -18.39
N ASP A 51 -11.57 -9.26 -19.64
CA ASP A 51 -10.94 -8.20 -20.40
C ASP A 51 -11.39 -8.24 -21.86
N ASP A 52 -11.38 -7.08 -22.51
CA ASP A 52 -11.69 -6.94 -23.93
C ASP A 52 -10.84 -5.83 -24.56
N ARG A 53 -10.88 -5.73 -25.89
CA ARG A 53 -10.17 -4.69 -26.62
C ARG A 53 -10.75 -3.30 -26.30
N PRO A 54 -9.90 -2.28 -26.13
CA PRO A 54 -10.37 -0.92 -25.90
C PRO A 54 -11.14 -0.37 -27.11
N TYR A 55 -12.22 0.35 -26.84
CA TYR A 55 -12.84 1.22 -27.85
C TYR A 55 -11.85 2.32 -28.27
N GLY A 56 -11.80 2.64 -29.56
CA GLY A 56 -10.81 3.56 -30.13
C GLY A 56 -9.54 2.86 -30.65
N GLY A 57 -9.38 1.56 -30.41
CA GLY A 57 -8.22 0.79 -30.82
C GLY A 57 -7.00 1.02 -29.91
N GLY A 58 -5.83 0.58 -30.37
CA GLY A 58 -4.60 0.56 -29.57
C GLY A 58 -4.19 -0.84 -29.14
N PRO A 59 -2.95 -1.00 -28.63
CA PRO A 59 -2.49 -2.26 -28.07
C PRO A 59 -3.16 -2.54 -26.71
N GLY A 60 -3.08 -3.79 -26.25
CA GLY A 60 -3.50 -4.18 -24.91
C GLY A 60 -4.99 -4.51 -24.78
N MET A 61 -5.41 -4.70 -23.53
CA MET A 61 -6.76 -5.10 -23.13
C MET A 61 -7.21 -4.24 -21.95
N VAL A 62 -8.51 -4.04 -21.79
CA VAL A 62 -9.12 -3.29 -20.68
C VAL A 62 -10.05 -4.22 -19.92
N MET A 63 -9.98 -4.20 -18.59
CA MET A 63 -10.85 -5.03 -17.77
C MET A 63 -12.32 -4.62 -17.90
N GLN A 64 -13.19 -5.62 -18.07
CA GLN A 64 -14.61 -5.44 -18.27
C GLN A 64 -15.32 -4.94 -17.00
N VAL A 65 -16.34 -4.10 -17.19
CA VAL A 65 -17.11 -3.50 -16.08
C VAL A 65 -17.82 -4.56 -15.24
N GLN A 66 -18.57 -5.49 -15.85
CA GLN A 66 -19.47 -6.36 -15.09
C GLN A 66 -18.74 -7.30 -14.12
N PRO A 67 -17.66 -8.03 -14.51
CA PRO A 67 -17.05 -8.99 -13.60
C PRO A 67 -16.41 -8.29 -12.39
N LEU A 68 -15.79 -7.12 -12.63
CA LEU A 68 -15.26 -6.28 -11.58
C LEU A 68 -16.36 -5.72 -10.66
N ARG A 69 -17.44 -5.18 -11.23
CA ARG A 69 -18.56 -4.63 -10.47
C ARG A 69 -19.21 -5.67 -9.57
N ASP A 70 -19.41 -6.89 -10.06
CA ASP A 70 -20.05 -7.95 -9.29
C ASP A 70 -19.11 -8.48 -8.19
N ALA A 71 -17.80 -8.54 -8.45
CA ALA A 71 -16.80 -8.81 -7.42
C ALA A 71 -16.79 -7.73 -6.32
N ILE A 72 -16.79 -6.44 -6.70
CA ILE A 72 -16.83 -5.30 -5.78
C ILE A 72 -18.10 -5.34 -4.93
N ARG A 73 -19.28 -5.50 -5.56
CA ARG A 73 -20.56 -5.57 -4.86
C ARG A 73 -20.64 -6.74 -3.89
N THR A 74 -20.11 -7.89 -4.28
CA THR A 74 -20.03 -9.06 -3.41
C THR A 74 -19.13 -8.78 -2.21
N ALA A 75 -17.96 -8.19 -2.43
CA ALA A 75 -17.05 -7.80 -1.35
C ALA A 75 -17.72 -6.82 -0.38
N VAL A 76 -18.32 -5.74 -0.88
CA VAL A 76 -19.03 -4.74 -0.06
C VAL A 76 -20.20 -5.37 0.69
N THR A 77 -20.96 -6.27 0.07
CA THR A 77 -22.08 -6.97 0.74
C THR A 77 -21.59 -7.82 1.92
N ILE A 78 -20.47 -8.52 1.75
CA ILE A 78 -19.88 -9.38 2.79
C ILE A 78 -19.22 -8.54 3.90
N MET A 79 -18.59 -7.43 3.55
CA MET A 79 -17.80 -6.62 4.46
C MET A 79 -18.67 -5.61 5.23
N GLY A 80 -19.69 -5.04 4.60
CA GLY A 80 -20.59 -4.05 5.16
C GLY A 80 -20.66 -2.77 4.32
N ALA A 81 -21.77 -2.04 4.43
CA ALA A 81 -22.09 -0.88 3.59
C ALA A 81 -21.15 0.33 3.78
N GLU A 82 -20.36 0.36 4.86
CA GLU A 82 -19.36 1.41 5.13
C GLU A 82 -17.96 1.06 4.59
N THR A 83 -17.88 0.01 3.77
CA THR A 83 -16.64 -0.40 3.11
C THR A 83 -16.25 0.60 2.02
N ARG A 84 -15.03 1.14 2.10
CA ARG A 84 -14.48 2.05 1.10
C ARG A 84 -13.86 1.26 -0.06
N VAL A 85 -14.21 1.58 -1.30
CA VAL A 85 -13.68 0.92 -2.50
C VAL A 85 -12.60 1.78 -3.16
N ILE A 86 -11.37 1.30 -3.16
CA ILE A 86 -10.19 2.04 -3.59
C ILE A 86 -9.62 1.39 -4.85
N TYR A 87 -9.42 2.17 -5.91
CA TYR A 87 -8.68 1.74 -7.09
C TYR A 87 -7.19 2.08 -6.96
N LEU A 88 -6.34 1.10 -7.27
CA LEU A 88 -4.89 1.25 -7.25
C LEU A 88 -4.39 1.56 -8.66
N THR A 89 -3.95 2.80 -8.86
CA THR A 89 -3.63 3.36 -10.17
C THR A 89 -2.57 4.43 -10.05
N PRO A 90 -1.64 4.54 -11.02
CA PRO A 90 -0.64 5.61 -11.02
C PRO A 90 -1.26 7.02 -11.13
N GLN A 91 -2.52 7.15 -11.54
CA GLN A 91 -3.25 8.42 -11.62
C GLN A 91 -3.83 8.87 -10.26
N GLY A 92 -3.83 7.98 -9.27
CA GLY A 92 -4.40 8.24 -7.96
C GLY A 92 -3.54 9.17 -7.11
N ARG A 93 -4.07 9.56 -5.95
CA ARG A 93 -3.32 10.33 -4.95
C ARG A 93 -2.10 9.51 -4.50
N ARG A 94 -0.91 10.11 -4.55
CA ARG A 94 0.32 9.46 -4.09
C ARG A 94 0.24 9.16 -2.58
N LEU A 95 0.48 7.91 -2.22
CA LEU A 95 0.49 7.43 -0.85
C LEU A 95 1.69 8.00 -0.10
N ASP A 96 1.41 8.65 1.02
CA ASP A 96 2.38 9.09 2.02
C ASP A 96 1.89 8.70 3.42
N GLN A 97 2.66 9.03 4.46
CA GLN A 97 2.30 8.68 5.83
C GLN A 97 1.02 9.39 6.32
N ALA A 98 0.62 10.50 5.70
CA ALA A 98 -0.66 11.14 6.00
C ALA A 98 -1.83 10.38 5.32
N GLY A 99 -1.63 9.89 4.11
CA GLY A 99 -2.54 8.99 3.41
C GLY A 99 -2.75 7.69 4.16
N VAL A 100 -1.69 7.08 4.70
CA VAL A 100 -1.80 5.89 5.57
C VAL A 100 -2.70 6.18 6.77
N ARG A 101 -2.56 7.35 7.41
CA ARG A 101 -3.42 7.76 8.54
C ARG A 101 -4.89 7.91 8.14
N ILE A 102 -5.16 8.52 6.99
CA ILE A 102 -6.53 8.63 6.43
C ILE A 102 -7.11 7.22 6.20
N LEU A 103 -6.32 6.31 5.62
CA LEU A 103 -6.77 4.96 5.34
C LEU A 103 -7.01 4.13 6.61
N LEU A 104 -6.30 4.42 7.72
CA LEU A 104 -6.53 3.77 9.01
C LEU A 104 -7.86 4.17 9.68
N ASP A 105 -8.42 5.33 9.33
CA ASP A 105 -9.73 5.75 9.85
C ASP A 105 -10.87 4.87 9.31
N TYR A 106 -10.64 4.20 8.19
CA TYR A 106 -11.57 3.22 7.63
C TYR A 106 -11.41 1.85 8.28
N GLN A 107 -12.50 1.31 8.85
CA GLN A 107 -12.48 -0.06 9.39
C GLN A 107 -12.44 -1.14 8.30
N ARG A 108 -12.94 -0.81 7.10
CA ARG A 108 -13.18 -1.74 5.99
C ARG A 108 -12.79 -1.11 4.66
N LEU A 109 -11.91 -1.79 3.93
CA LEU A 109 -11.38 -1.34 2.66
C LEU A 109 -11.47 -2.45 1.63
N VAL A 110 -11.85 -2.13 0.40
CA VAL A 110 -11.67 -3.00 -0.76
C VAL A 110 -10.66 -2.35 -1.69
N LEU A 111 -9.55 -3.01 -1.95
CA LEU A 111 -8.52 -2.57 -2.87
C LEU A 111 -8.71 -3.27 -4.22
N VAL A 112 -8.94 -2.50 -5.28
CA VAL A 112 -9.10 -3.01 -6.64
C VAL A 112 -7.74 -2.98 -7.33
N ALA A 113 -7.18 -4.17 -7.58
CA ALA A 113 -5.92 -4.34 -8.30
C ALA A 113 -6.21 -4.45 -9.81
N GLY A 114 -5.99 -3.35 -10.53
CA GLY A 114 -6.10 -3.34 -11.99
C GLY A 114 -4.99 -4.16 -12.66
N ARG A 115 -5.29 -4.65 -13.86
CA ARG A 115 -4.37 -5.37 -14.77
C ARG A 115 -4.55 -4.86 -16.19
N TYR A 116 -3.70 -5.35 -17.09
CA TYR A 116 -3.67 -4.96 -18.50
C TYR A 116 -3.44 -3.43 -18.63
N GLU A 117 -4.13 -2.74 -19.53
CA GLU A 117 -4.04 -1.27 -19.66
C GLU A 117 -4.81 -0.53 -18.56
N GLY A 118 -5.68 -1.22 -17.83
CA GLY A 118 -6.51 -0.64 -16.78
C GLY A 118 -7.91 -1.23 -16.71
N ILE A 119 -8.78 -0.52 -16.01
CA ILE A 119 -10.20 -0.85 -15.88
C ILE A 119 -11.04 0.18 -16.65
N ASP A 120 -12.23 -0.21 -17.08
CA ASP A 120 -13.14 0.70 -17.79
C ASP A 120 -13.52 1.91 -16.92
N GLU A 121 -13.39 3.12 -17.48
CA GLU A 121 -13.63 4.39 -16.78
C GLU A 121 -15.01 4.48 -16.12
N ARG A 122 -16.04 3.85 -16.72
CA ARG A 122 -17.41 3.87 -16.18
C ARG A 122 -17.54 3.08 -14.88
N LEU A 123 -16.61 2.16 -14.61
CA LEU A 123 -16.50 1.50 -13.32
C LEU A 123 -15.89 2.44 -12.28
N ILE A 124 -14.86 3.20 -12.67
CA ILE A 124 -14.21 4.20 -11.81
C ILE A 124 -15.23 5.25 -11.36
N GLU A 125 -15.96 5.85 -12.30
CA GLU A 125 -16.96 6.89 -12.01
C GLU A 125 -18.14 6.44 -11.13
N ARG A 126 -18.41 5.13 -11.07
CA ARG A 126 -19.65 4.59 -10.48
C ARG A 126 -19.44 3.76 -9.22
N ASP A 127 -18.34 3.03 -9.15
CA ASP A 127 -18.12 1.98 -8.16
C ASP A 127 -16.83 2.20 -7.35
N ILE A 128 -15.98 3.17 -7.71
CA ILE A 128 -14.75 3.51 -6.99
C ILE A 128 -14.94 4.80 -6.19
N ASP A 129 -14.53 4.77 -4.93
CA ASP A 129 -14.61 5.91 -4.02
C ASP A 129 -13.36 6.80 -4.06
N GLU A 130 -12.19 6.19 -4.18
CA GLU A 130 -10.89 6.85 -4.14
C GLU A 130 -9.87 6.14 -5.03
N GLU A 131 -8.93 6.90 -5.55
CA GLU A 131 -7.80 6.39 -6.33
C GLU A 131 -6.49 6.69 -5.60
N TRP A 132 -5.64 5.66 -5.43
CA TRP A 132 -4.36 5.77 -4.75
C TRP A 132 -3.21 5.21 -5.59
N SER A 133 -2.09 5.92 -5.60
CA SER A 133 -0.83 5.55 -6.25
C SER A 133 0.26 5.28 -5.21
N ILE A 134 1.13 4.30 -5.46
CA ILE A 134 2.32 4.06 -4.61
C ILE A 134 3.59 4.73 -5.16
N GLY A 135 3.48 5.52 -6.23
CA GLY A 135 4.57 6.34 -6.75
C GLY A 135 4.50 6.60 -8.25
N ASP A 136 5.45 7.38 -8.74
CA ASP A 136 5.48 7.90 -10.11
C ASP A 136 6.19 6.89 -11.04
N TYR A 137 5.66 5.68 -11.12
CA TYR A 137 6.15 4.58 -11.95
C TYR A 137 5.02 3.60 -12.30
N VAL A 138 5.24 2.73 -13.28
CA VAL A 138 4.23 1.79 -13.78
C VAL A 138 4.58 0.36 -13.37
N LEU A 139 3.60 -0.36 -12.85
CA LEU A 139 3.67 -1.79 -12.53
C LEU A 139 2.79 -2.59 -13.47
N SER A 140 3.02 -3.89 -13.56
CA SER A 140 2.20 -4.81 -14.37
C SER A 140 0.81 -5.08 -13.78
N GLY A 141 0.53 -4.61 -12.57
CA GLY A 141 -0.73 -4.78 -11.87
C GLY A 141 -0.75 -4.13 -10.49
N GLY A 142 -1.95 -3.97 -9.94
CA GLY A 142 -2.18 -3.32 -8.65
C GLY A 142 -1.88 -4.18 -7.42
N GLU A 143 -1.54 -5.47 -7.56
CA GLU A 143 -1.39 -6.40 -6.43
C GLU A 143 -0.20 -6.03 -5.55
N LEU A 144 0.91 -5.62 -6.14
CA LEU A 144 2.06 -5.11 -5.37
C LEU A 144 1.69 -3.83 -4.62
N ALA A 145 0.94 -2.93 -5.25
CA ALA A 145 0.44 -1.72 -4.60
C ALA A 145 -0.51 -2.04 -3.44
N ALA A 146 -1.37 -3.04 -3.60
CA ALA A 146 -2.27 -3.51 -2.54
C ALA A 146 -1.46 -4.04 -1.36
N MET A 147 -0.44 -4.86 -1.62
CA MET A 147 0.45 -5.39 -0.57
C MET A 147 1.24 -4.30 0.14
N VAL A 148 1.73 -3.29 -0.57
CA VAL A 148 2.40 -2.12 0.04
C VAL A 148 1.46 -1.37 0.98
N ILE A 149 0.23 -1.08 0.54
CA ILE A 149 -0.78 -0.42 1.39
C ILE A 149 -1.13 -1.28 2.60
N ILE A 150 -1.37 -2.58 2.40
CA ILE A 150 -1.71 -3.50 3.49
C ILE A 150 -0.58 -3.58 4.53
N ASP A 151 0.68 -3.65 4.10
CA ASP A 151 1.83 -3.65 5.00
C ASP A 151 1.92 -2.36 5.83
N ALA A 152 1.81 -1.20 5.15
CA ALA A 152 1.82 0.11 5.80
C ALA A 152 0.70 0.25 6.85
N LEU A 153 -0.51 -0.23 6.55
CA LEU A 153 -1.64 -0.22 7.48
C LEU A 153 -1.45 -1.21 8.63
N ALA A 154 -1.08 -2.47 8.33
CA ALA A 154 -0.91 -3.52 9.33
C ALA A 154 0.10 -3.12 10.41
N ARG A 155 1.18 -2.44 10.00
CA ARG A 155 2.23 -1.92 10.89
C ARG A 155 1.72 -0.92 11.92
N GLN A 156 0.72 -0.12 11.55
CA GLN A 156 0.15 0.93 12.42
C GLN A 156 -0.99 0.43 13.31
N LEU A 157 -1.50 -0.80 13.08
CA LEU A 157 -2.56 -1.36 13.92
C LEU A 157 -2.05 -1.60 15.36
N PRO A 158 -2.79 -1.13 16.39
CA PRO A 158 -2.43 -1.36 17.78
C PRO A 158 -2.26 -2.86 18.09
N GLY A 159 -1.14 -3.22 18.71
CA GLY A 159 -0.81 -4.61 19.06
C GLY A 159 -0.06 -5.41 17.99
N THR A 160 0.18 -4.85 16.80
CA THR A 160 1.00 -5.52 15.77
C THR A 160 2.49 -5.45 16.11
N LEU A 161 3.01 -4.26 16.40
CA LEU A 161 4.41 -4.08 16.80
C LEU A 161 4.60 -4.52 18.27
N GLY A 162 5.74 -5.15 18.55
CA GLY A 162 6.04 -5.69 19.89
C GLY A 162 6.30 -4.62 20.95
N HIS A 163 6.81 -3.46 20.53
CA HIS A 163 6.99 -2.28 21.35
C HIS A 163 6.21 -1.12 20.74
N GLU A 164 5.30 -0.51 21.49
CA GLU A 164 4.44 0.59 21.01
C GLU A 164 5.23 1.80 20.50
N ALA A 165 6.46 2.00 20.99
CA ALA A 165 7.35 3.08 20.58
C ALA A 165 7.84 2.97 19.12
N SER A 166 7.88 1.76 18.54
CA SER A 166 8.50 1.55 17.22
C SER A 166 7.76 2.21 16.06
N ALA A 167 6.45 2.49 16.17
CA ALA A 167 5.72 3.25 15.14
C ALA A 167 5.86 4.78 15.32
N ALA A 168 6.08 5.24 16.55
CA ALA A 168 6.17 6.67 16.89
C ALA A 168 7.57 7.25 16.60
N GLU A 169 8.59 6.40 16.54
CA GLU A 169 9.98 6.77 16.27
C GLU A 169 10.34 6.66 14.78
N ASP A 170 9.40 6.27 13.91
CA ASP A 170 9.65 6.06 12.49
C ASP A 170 9.88 7.34 11.68
N SER A 171 10.63 7.17 10.59
CA SER A 171 10.70 8.13 9.50
C SER A 171 9.29 8.56 9.08
N PHE A 172 9.10 9.87 8.91
CA PHE A 172 7.88 10.54 8.50
C PHE A 172 6.72 10.51 9.50
N TYR A 173 6.85 9.90 10.68
CA TYR A 173 5.83 10.00 11.73
C TYR A 173 5.58 11.48 12.12
N ALA A 174 6.67 12.23 12.31
CA ALA A 174 6.70 13.69 12.54
C ALA A 174 7.24 14.49 11.32
N GLY A 175 7.21 13.91 10.12
CA GLY A 175 7.68 14.57 8.89
C GLY A 175 9.21 14.65 8.73
N LEU A 176 9.98 13.96 9.58
CA LEU A 176 11.44 13.89 9.51
C LEU A 176 11.89 12.46 9.19
N LEU A 177 13.02 12.33 8.51
CA LEU A 177 13.70 11.03 8.40
C LEU A 177 14.21 10.59 9.76
N ASP A 178 14.23 9.27 9.96
CA ASP A 178 14.81 8.64 11.13
C ASP A 178 16.34 8.79 11.13
N TYR A 179 16.96 8.63 12.29
CA TYR A 179 18.40 8.75 12.46
C TYR A 179 19.14 7.45 12.10
N PRO A 180 20.47 7.51 11.86
CA PRO A 180 21.26 6.31 11.61
C PRO A 180 21.25 5.35 12.81
N HIS A 181 20.99 4.07 12.55
CA HIS A 181 21.01 3.01 13.56
C HIS A 181 22.32 2.23 13.51
N TYR A 182 22.89 1.96 14.67
CA TYR A 182 24.07 1.12 14.83
C TYR A 182 23.72 -0.07 15.72
N THR A 183 24.27 -1.24 15.42
CA THR A 183 24.11 -2.44 16.23
C THR A 183 25.48 -3.07 16.52
N ARG A 184 25.49 -4.02 17.43
CA ARG A 184 26.71 -4.72 17.85
C ARG A 184 27.27 -5.57 16.69
N PRO A 185 28.59 -5.78 16.64
CA PRO A 185 29.63 -5.32 17.58
C PRO A 185 30.00 -3.84 17.43
N GLU A 186 30.77 -3.30 18.39
CA GLU A 186 31.13 -1.87 18.46
C GLU A 186 32.06 -1.40 17.33
N GLU A 187 32.80 -2.31 16.70
CA GLU A 187 33.69 -2.01 15.57
C GLU A 187 33.58 -3.10 14.51
N ILE A 188 33.43 -2.69 13.25
CA ILE A 188 33.43 -3.55 12.07
C ILE A 188 34.35 -2.92 11.02
N ASP A 189 35.32 -3.68 10.51
CA ASP A 189 36.25 -3.25 9.46
C ASP A 189 36.96 -1.90 9.77
N GLY A 190 37.32 -1.66 11.03
CA GLY A 190 37.98 -0.43 11.46
C GLY A 190 37.03 0.77 11.65
N GLN A 191 35.71 0.57 11.52
CA GLN A 191 34.70 1.59 11.75
C GLN A 191 34.00 1.36 13.08
N ALA A 192 34.25 2.25 14.04
CA ALA A 192 33.59 2.23 15.34
C ALA A 192 32.21 2.90 15.27
N VAL A 193 31.27 2.41 16.08
CA VAL A 193 30.01 3.10 16.36
C VAL A 193 30.33 4.50 16.94
N PRO A 194 29.69 5.59 16.46
CA PRO A 194 29.97 6.93 16.96
C PRO A 194 29.80 7.01 18.48
N ALA A 195 30.79 7.55 19.18
CA ALA A 195 30.81 7.66 20.65
C ALA A 195 29.73 8.61 21.22
N VAL A 196 28.91 9.22 20.36
CA VAL A 196 27.89 10.19 20.72
C VAL A 196 26.67 9.45 21.27
N SER A 197 26.16 9.88 22.43
CA SER A 197 24.97 9.25 23.03
C SER A 197 23.77 9.31 22.08
N LEU A 198 22.96 8.25 22.01
CA LEU A 198 21.75 8.13 21.16
C LEU A 198 20.89 9.43 21.08
N PRO A 199 20.67 10.20 22.17
CA PRO A 199 19.91 11.46 22.11
C PRO A 199 20.60 12.59 21.34
N GLN A 200 21.94 12.62 21.34
CA GLN A 200 22.73 13.66 20.66
C GLN A 200 22.81 13.42 19.15
N ILE A 201 22.72 12.17 18.69
CA ILE A 201 22.63 11.83 17.25
C ILE A 201 21.29 12.34 16.69
N ALA A 202 20.17 12.07 17.35
CA ALA A 202 18.85 12.59 16.95
C ALA A 202 18.78 14.13 16.97
N GLY A 203 19.44 14.78 17.93
CA GLY A 203 19.53 16.25 18.03
C GLY A 203 20.43 16.91 16.98
N LEU A 204 21.57 16.29 16.63
CA LEU A 204 22.46 16.79 15.58
C LEU A 204 21.80 16.71 14.20
N PHE A 205 21.10 15.61 13.87
CA PHE A 205 20.44 15.46 12.57
C PHE A 205 19.24 16.40 12.39
N LYS A 206 18.47 16.66 13.45
CA LYS A 206 17.44 17.71 13.45
C LYS A 206 17.99 19.10 13.15
N THR A 207 19.26 19.36 13.47
CA THR A 207 19.91 20.66 13.20
C THR A 207 20.54 20.69 11.80
N ILE A 208 21.14 19.58 11.35
CA ILE A 208 21.87 19.51 10.06
C ILE A 208 20.92 19.58 8.85
N LEU A 209 19.72 19.00 8.92
CA LEU A 209 18.72 19.12 7.84
C LEU A 209 18.22 20.56 7.63
N PHE A 210 18.25 21.41 8.66
CA PHE A 210 17.80 22.81 8.58
C PHE A 210 18.93 23.82 8.33
N SER A 211 20.21 23.42 8.35
CA SER A 211 21.35 24.34 8.29
C SER A 211 22.39 24.04 7.22
N ASN A 212 22.15 23.04 6.34
CA ASN A 212 23.08 22.69 5.28
C ASN A 212 22.54 23.09 3.87
N PRO A 213 23.08 24.14 3.23
CA PRO A 213 22.68 24.54 1.86
C PRO A 213 23.16 23.56 0.77
N LEU A 214 23.86 22.47 1.14
CA LEU A 214 24.38 21.49 0.19
C LEU A 214 23.32 20.48 -0.29
N PHE A 215 22.11 20.46 0.28
CA PHE A 215 21.01 19.60 -0.20
C PHE A 215 20.11 20.27 -1.26
N GLU A 216 20.30 21.57 -1.55
CA GLU A 216 19.55 22.28 -2.60
C GLU A 216 20.06 22.03 -4.04
N ARG A 217 21.07 21.16 -4.25
CA ARG A 217 21.71 20.97 -5.58
C ARG A 217 21.29 19.74 -6.37
N PHE A 218 20.16 19.10 -6.06
CA PHE A 218 19.60 18.04 -6.93
C PHE A 218 18.16 18.29 -7.40
N ASN A 219 17.75 19.57 -7.47
CA ASN A 219 16.60 19.99 -8.26
C ASN A 219 17.02 21.15 -9.15
N LEU A 220 17.49 20.83 -10.35
CA LEU A 220 17.41 21.60 -11.60
C LEU A 220 18.18 20.86 -12.71
N SER A 221 17.53 20.68 -13.88
CA SER A 221 17.99 20.10 -15.17
C SER A 221 18.26 18.58 -15.18
N CYS A 222 17.55 17.73 -15.95
CA CYS A 222 16.86 17.89 -17.23
C CYS A 222 15.43 17.31 -17.23
#